data_AF-A0A1A9UDE1-F1
#
_entry.id   AF-A0A1A9UDE1-F1
#
_cell.length_a   1.000
_cell.length_b   1.000
_cell.length_c   1.000
_cell.angle_alpha   90.00
_cell.angle_beta   90.00
_cell.angle_gamma   90.00
#
_symmetry.space_group_name_H-M   'P 1'
#
loop_
_entity.id
_entity.type
_entity.pdbx_description
1 polymer ?
#
loop_
_entity_poly.entity_id
_entity_poly.type
_entity_poly.pdbx_seq_one_letter_code
_entity_poly.pdbx_strand_id
1 'polypeptide(L)'
;MTYTAPEVFTKTNNDGHGRAVDIWSVGCVVVEMASGKVGMGEKTEAPENLSQEGHHFIDHCLQRHPKDRMTAFELLDYNFLYVLSFYIEGSQSMNLWQYHTNN
;
A
#
# COMPACT_ATOMS: atom_id res chain seq x y z
N MET A 1 8.66 7.79 -12.69
CA MET A 1 7.65 6.71 -12.55
C MET A 1 7.53 6.42 -11.06
N THR A 2 6.51 6.98 -10.40
CA THR A 2 6.45 7.12 -8.92
C THR A 2 6.19 5.82 -8.17
N TYR A 3 5.46 4.88 -8.76
CA TYR A 3 5.00 3.66 -8.08
C TYR A 3 5.65 2.38 -8.62
N THR A 4 6.61 2.53 -9.53
CA THR A 4 7.19 1.39 -10.23
C THR A 4 8.28 0.77 -9.38
N ALA A 5 8.10 -0.50 -9.03
CA ALA A 5 9.09 -1.26 -8.28
C ALA A 5 10.44 -1.32 -9.03
N PRO A 6 11.58 -1.30 -8.32
CA PRO A 6 12.91 -1.14 -8.92
C PRO A 6 13.26 -2.25 -9.92
N GLU A 7 12.72 -3.45 -9.74
CA GLU A 7 12.96 -4.61 -10.61
C GLU A 7 12.27 -4.52 -11.98
N VAL A 8 11.28 -3.64 -12.14
CA VAL A 8 10.53 -3.50 -13.39
C VAL A 8 11.46 -3.05 -14.53
N PHE A 9 12.50 -2.29 -14.20
CA PHE A 9 13.52 -1.85 -15.15
C PHE A 9 14.57 -2.92 -15.49
N THR A 10 14.62 -4.01 -14.70
CA THR A 10 15.69 -5.03 -14.78
C THR A 10 15.23 -6.36 -15.40
N LYS A 11 13.93 -6.60 -15.58
CA LYS A 11 13.42 -7.84 -16.17
C LYS A 11 13.16 -7.68 -17.66
N THR A 12 13.99 -8.32 -18.47
CA THR A 12 13.73 -8.62 -19.87
C THR A 12 12.90 -9.91 -19.96
N ASN A 13 11.70 -9.81 -20.55
CA ASN A 13 10.96 -10.86 -21.26
C ASN A 13 10.75 -12.24 -20.56
N ASN A 14 9.58 -12.44 -19.95
CA ASN A 14 8.67 -13.60 -20.12
C ASN A 14 7.87 -14.04 -18.88
N ASP A 15 8.16 -13.51 -17.69
CA ASP A 15 7.30 -13.70 -16.52
C ASP A 15 6.53 -12.41 -16.27
N GLY A 16 5.19 -12.47 -16.31
CA GLY A 16 4.33 -11.32 -16.02
C GLY A 16 4.76 -10.60 -14.74
N HIS A 17 4.55 -9.28 -14.70
CA HIS A 17 4.82 -8.45 -13.53
C HIS A 17 4.20 -9.11 -12.28
N GLY A 18 5.06 -9.65 -11.41
CA GLY A 18 4.60 -10.49 -10.30
C GLY A 18 3.91 -9.66 -9.24
N ARG A 19 2.96 -10.26 -8.50
CA ARG A 19 2.18 -9.66 -7.39
C ARG A 19 2.97 -8.76 -6.43
N ALA A 20 4.28 -9.00 -6.29
CA ALA A 20 5.19 -8.17 -5.50
C ALA A 20 5.33 -6.71 -5.98
N VAL A 21 5.12 -6.41 -7.28
CA VAL A 21 5.16 -5.02 -7.78
C VAL A 21 3.97 -4.20 -7.30
N ASP A 22 2.82 -4.85 -7.10
CA ASP A 22 1.61 -4.21 -6.58
C ASP A 22 1.82 -3.86 -5.10
N ILE A 23 2.49 -4.73 -4.34
CA ILE A 23 2.84 -4.48 -2.94
C ILE A 23 3.74 -3.25 -2.79
N TRP A 24 4.72 -3.08 -3.67
CA TRP A 24 5.53 -1.86 -3.70
C TRP A 24 4.66 -0.62 -3.94
N SER A 25 3.75 -0.69 -4.92
CA SER A 25 2.84 0.41 -5.26
C SER A 25 1.95 0.79 -4.07
N VAL A 26 1.42 -0.20 -3.34
CA VAL A 26 0.63 0.00 -2.12
C VAL A 26 1.46 0.70 -1.04
N GLY A 27 2.70 0.27 -0.81
CA GLY A 27 3.60 0.92 0.15
C GLY A 27 3.80 2.40 -0.17
N CYS A 28 4.03 2.74 -1.44
CA CYS A 28 4.15 4.12 -1.88
C CYS A 28 2.87 4.93 -1.60
N VAL A 29 1.69 4.40 -1.94
CA VAL A 29 0.40 5.08 -1.70
C VAL A 29 0.17 5.32 -0.20
N VAL A 30 0.50 4.36 0.66
CA VAL A 30 0.37 4.53 2.12
C VAL A 30 1.28 5.65 2.64
N VAL A 31 2.52 5.74 2.14
CA VAL A 31 3.43 6.84 2.49
C VAL A 31 2.87 8.18 2.01
N GLU A 32 2.32 8.26 0.80
CA GLU A 32 1.71 9.50 0.29
C GLU A 32 0.50 9.93 1.11
N MET A 33 -0.38 8.99 1.47
CA MET A 33 -1.53 9.27 2.34
C MET A 33 -1.10 9.75 3.73
N ALA A 34 -0.07 9.12 4.31
CA ALA A 34 0.44 9.49 5.63
C ALA A 34 1.18 10.84 5.64
N SER A 35 1.91 11.15 4.56
CA SER A 35 2.70 12.39 4.45
C SER A 35 1.89 13.57 3.89
N GLY A 36 0.76 13.32 3.24
CA GLY A 36 -0.01 14.32 2.50
C GLY A 36 0.72 14.91 1.29
N LYS A 37 1.80 14.25 0.84
CA LYS A 37 2.64 14.70 -0.27
C LYS A 37 2.68 13.64 -1.36
N VAL A 38 2.40 14.04 -2.60
CA VAL A 38 2.54 13.16 -3.76
C VAL A 38 4.02 13.00 -4.09
N GLY A 39 4.50 11.77 -4.23
CA GLY A 39 5.88 11.46 -4.57
C GLY A 39 6.22 11.93 -5.97
N MET A 40 7.19 12.83 -6.11
CA MET A 40 7.70 13.28 -7.42
C MET A 40 8.72 12.29 -8.03
N GLY A 41 8.49 10.98 -7.89
CA GLY A 41 9.26 9.96 -8.61
C GLY A 41 10.50 9.39 -7.90
N GLU A 42 10.77 9.80 -6.65
CA GLU A 42 11.78 9.18 -5.78
C GLU A 42 11.11 8.31 -4.70
N LYS A 43 11.86 7.35 -4.13
CA LYS A 43 11.39 6.52 -3.01
C LYS A 43 10.98 7.45 -1.87
N THR A 44 9.69 7.55 -1.63
CA THR A 44 9.14 8.31 -0.50
C THR A 44 9.40 7.54 0.79
N GLU A 45 10.11 8.17 1.72
CA GLU A 45 10.33 7.63 3.06
C GLU A 45 9.07 7.83 3.93
N ALA A 46 8.81 6.87 4.82
CA ALA A 46 7.72 7.00 5.77
C ALA A 46 7.94 8.25 6.65
N PRO A 47 6.89 9.04 6.92
CA PRO A 47 7.03 10.21 7.78
C PRO A 47 7.26 9.79 9.24
N GLU A 48 8.15 10.47 9.96
CA GLU A 48 8.56 10.10 11.33
C GLU A 48 7.40 10.01 12.34
N ASN A 49 6.32 10.76 12.09
CA ASN A 49 5.13 10.78 12.94
C ASN A 49 4.13 9.64 12.66
N LEU A 50 4.45 8.71 11.75
CA LEU A 50 3.64 7.52 11.54
C LEU A 50 3.74 6.57 12.75
N SER A 51 2.70 5.80 13.03
CA SER A 51 2.74 4.82 14.12
C SER A 51 3.83 3.77 13.88
N GLN A 52 4.25 3.08 14.94
CA GLN A 52 5.22 1.99 14.83
C GLN A 52 4.73 0.88 13.89
N GLU A 53 3.43 0.56 13.96
CA GLU A 53 2.78 -0.42 13.09
C GLU A 53 2.78 0.03 11.63
N GLY A 54 2.59 1.33 11.37
CA GLY A 54 2.65 1.89 10.02
C GLY A 54 4.06 1.84 9.44
N HIS A 55 5.08 2.14 10.24
CA HIS A 55 6.49 1.97 9.83
C HIS A 55 6.78 0.50 9.49
N HIS A 56 6.35 -0.42 10.36
CA HIS A 56 6.54 -1.86 10.15
C HIS A 56 5.82 -2.34 8.87
N PHE A 57 4.60 -1.86 8.60
CA PHE A 57 3.88 -2.17 7.36
C PHE A 57 4.63 -1.66 6.11
N ILE A 58 5.10 -0.41 6.14
CA ILE A 58 5.82 0.19 5.01
C ILE A 58 7.14 -0.54 4.75
N ASP A 59 7.87 -0.92 5.79
CA ASP A 59 9.12 -1.69 5.66
C ASP A 59 8.89 -3.01 4.93
N HIS A 60 7.81 -3.73 5.22
CA HIS A 60 7.48 -4.97 4.51
C HIS A 60 7.03 -4.76 3.07
N CYS A 61 6.47 -3.59 2.76
CA CYS A 61 6.08 -3.25 1.38
C CYS A 61 7.26 -2.80 0.52
N LEU A 62 8.14 -1.94 1.07
CA LEU A 62 9.19 -1.24 0.32
C LEU A 62 10.55 -1.95 0.35
N GLN A 63 10.53 -3.30 0.31
CA GLN A 63 11.74 -4.10 0.19
C GLN A 63 12.31 -4.05 -1.23
N ARG A 64 13.63 -3.90 -1.33
CA ARG A 64 14.33 -3.79 -2.62
C ARG A 64 14.23 -5.07 -3.43
N HIS A 65 14.33 -6.23 -2.79
CA HIS A 65 14.17 -7.52 -3.44
C HIS A 65 12.70 -7.96 -3.40
N PRO A 66 12.11 -8.38 -4.54
CA PRO A 66 10.69 -8.74 -4.59
C PRO A 66 10.31 -9.95 -3.73
N LYS A 67 11.28 -10.83 -3.44
CA LYS A 67 11.07 -12.04 -2.63
C LYS A 67 10.99 -11.75 -1.13
N ASP A 68 11.51 -10.60 -0.72
CA ASP A 68 11.53 -10.17 0.68
C ASP A 68 10.27 -9.36 1.01
N ARG A 69 9.48 -8.96 -0.01
CA ARG A 69 8.18 -8.31 0.18
C ARG A 69 7.16 -9.35 0.64
N MET A 70 6.43 -9.01 1.69
CA MET A 70 5.27 -9.78 2.10
C MET A 70 4.19 -9.75 1.02
N THR A 71 3.41 -10.81 0.95
CA THR A 71 2.23 -10.89 0.10
C THR A 71 1.09 -10.05 0.68
N ALA A 72 0.09 -9.72 -0.17
CA ALA A 72 -1.11 -9.02 0.28
C ALA A 72 -1.81 -9.77 1.42
N PHE A 73 -1.81 -11.11 1.37
CA PHE A 73 -2.42 -11.94 2.40
C PHE A 73 -1.68 -11.81 3.74
N GLU A 74 -0.35 -11.88 3.75
CA GLU A 74 0.46 -11.73 4.97
C GLU A 74 0.36 -10.32 5.57
N LEU A 75 0.21 -9.31 4.72
CA LEU A 75 0.04 -7.91 5.15
C LEU A 75 -1.31 -7.65 5.82
N LEU A 76 -2.36 -8.43 5.51
CA LEU A 76 -3.67 -8.30 6.18
C LEU A 76 -3.60 -8.62 7.67
N ASP A 77 -2.59 -9.39 8.10
CA ASP A 77 -2.39 -9.76 9.51
C ASP A 77 -1.67 -8.69 10.35
N TYR A 78 -1.42 -7.50 9.78
CA TYR A 78 -0.79 -6.41 10.51
C TYR A 78 -1.83 -5.49 11.17
N ASN A 79 -1.58 -5.16 12.45
CA ASN A 79 -2.39 -4.23 13.26
C ASN A 79 -2.67 -2.89 12.57
N PHE A 80 -1.77 -2.45 11.69
CA PHE A 80 -1.97 -1.26 10.87
C PHE A 80 -3.28 -1.30 10.05
N LEU A 81 -3.68 -2.47 9.56
CA LEU A 81 -4.91 -2.66 8.78
C LEU A 81 -6.10 -3.12 9.63
N TYR A 82 -5.87 -3.77 10.77
CA TYR A 82 -6.95 -4.24 11.66
C TYR A 82 -7.78 -3.11 12.28
N VAL A 83 -7.21 -1.93 12.53
CA VAL A 83 -7.98 -0.80 13.06
C VAL A 83 -9.08 -0.37 12.06
N LEU A 84 -8.81 -0.46 10.75
CA LEU A 84 -9.81 -0.17 9.72
C LEU A 84 -10.92 -1.22 9.67
N SER A 85 -10.59 -2.51 9.82
CA SER A 85 -11.61 -3.57 9.72
C SER A 85 -12.65 -3.47 10.83
N PHE A 86 -12.23 -3.19 12.07
CA PHE A 86 -13.18 -2.96 13.18
C PHE A 86 -14.02 -1.70 12.99
N TYR A 87 -13.44 -0.63 12.43
CA TYR A 87 -14.18 0.62 12.20
C TYR A 87 -15.20 0.46 11.07
N ILE A 88 -14.85 -0.26 10.00
CA ILE A 88 -15.74 -0.53 8.87
C ILE A 88 -16.86 -1.50 9.24
N GLU A 89 -16.57 -2.56 10.00
CA GLU A 89 -17.59 -3.47 10.52
C GLU A 89 -18.52 -2.78 11.52
N GLY A 90 -18.00 -1.87 12.34
CA GLY A 90 -18.79 -1.01 13.21
C GLY A 90 -19.58 0.08 12.46
N SER A 91 -19.20 0.43 11.24
CA SER A 91 -19.85 1.45 10.40
C SER A 91 -20.80 0.85 9.35
N GLN A 92 -21.56 -0.19 9.69
CA GLN A 92 -22.70 -0.64 8.88
C GLN A 92 -23.78 0.45 8.79
N SER A 93 -23.60 1.40 7.86
CA SER A 93 -24.60 2.11 7.05
C SER A 93 -24.14 3.53 6.71
N MET A 94 -23.22 3.66 5.76
CA MET A 94 -23.32 4.79 4.82
C MET A 94 -23.22 4.22 3.41
N ASN A 95 -24.33 3.67 2.94
CA ASN A 95 -24.55 3.37 1.53
C ASN A 95 -24.60 4.69 0.74
N LEU A 96 -23.45 5.35 0.57
CA LEU A 96 -23.32 6.51 -0.32
C LEU A 96 -23.62 6.14 -1.79
N TRP A 97 -23.57 4.84 -2.12
CA TRP A 97 -23.98 4.30 -3.41
C TRP A 97 -25.50 4.36 -3.66
N GLN A 98 -26.35 4.44 -2.62
CA GLN A 98 -27.80 4.66 -2.83
C GLN A 98 -28.15 6.12 -3.15
N TYR A 99 -27.26 7.07 -2.86
CA TYR A 99 -27.53 8.49 -3.09
C TYR A 99 -27.32 8.90 -4.56
N HIS A 100 -26.48 8.17 -5.31
CA HIS A 100 -26.16 8.48 -6.70
C HIS A 100 -27.00 7.73 -7.74
N THR A 101 -27.83 6.76 -7.35
CA THR A 101 -28.74 6.06 -8.28
C THR A 101 -30.15 6.67 -8.34
N ASN A 102 -30.40 7.77 -7.63
CA ASN A 102 -31.70 8.46 -7.58
C ASN A 102 -31.65 9.91 -8.08
N ASN A 103 -30.73 10.25 -8.99
CA ASN A 103 -30.79 11.52 -9.73
C ASN A 103 -30.58 11.28 -11.23
#